data_AF-A0A2E2Q876-F1
#
_entry.id   AF-A0A2E2Q876-F1
#
_cell.length_a   1.000
_cell.length_b   1.000
_cell.length_c   1.000
_cell.angle_alpha   90.00
_cell.angle_beta   90.00
_cell.angle_gamma   90.00
#
_symmetry.space_group_name_H-M   'P 1'
#
loop_
_entity.id
_entity.type
_entity.pdbx_description
1 polymer ?
#
loop_
_entity_poly.entity_id
_entity_poly.type
_entity_poly.pdbx_seq_one_letter_code
_entity_poly.pdbx_strand_id
1 'polypeptide(L)'
;MAEEKRGPVRRSPFDDLTPADFVEGRWPHGRLVVPEEAFRRYGLTRTQGVAHMRAVRDLRQLVLDYEKYLQVKGRTQKAYAAHVGVSVNRLSALRSGTSWPSWRLVGILRATIPTQAVLDRGELAGELPDDA
;
A
#
# COMPACT_ATOMS: atom_id res chain seq x y z
N MET A 1 16.18 27.61 -30.86
CA MET A 1 15.82 26.44 -30.03
C MET A 1 14.67 26.89 -29.15
N ALA A 2 13.47 26.36 -29.37
CA ALA A 2 12.28 26.75 -28.63
C ALA A 2 12.28 26.04 -27.27
N GLU A 3 12.30 26.83 -26.20
CA GLU A 3 12.17 26.36 -24.83
C GLU A 3 10.74 25.82 -24.67
N GLU A 4 10.61 24.49 -24.62
CA GLU A 4 9.36 23.80 -24.37
C GLU A 4 8.89 24.19 -22.96
N LYS A 5 8.00 25.18 -22.86
CA LYS A 5 7.37 25.60 -21.59
C LYS A 5 6.58 24.41 -21.04
N ARG A 6 7.26 23.57 -20.26
CA ARG A 6 6.62 22.54 -19.43
C ARG A 6 5.62 23.27 -18.55
N GLY A 7 4.33 22.98 -18.76
CA GLY A 7 3.25 23.54 -17.95
C GLY A 7 3.48 23.26 -16.45
N PRO A 8 2.79 23.97 -15.55
CA PRO A 8 2.97 23.80 -14.12
C PRO A 8 2.81 22.32 -13.75
N VAL A 9 3.91 21.70 -13.29
CA VAL A 9 3.88 20.33 -12.76
C VAL A 9 3.09 20.40 -11.46
N ARG A 10 1.88 19.82 -11.46
CA ARG A 10 1.10 19.63 -10.23
C ARG A 10 1.88 18.68 -9.33
N ARG A 11 2.69 19.23 -8.44
CA ARG A 11 3.36 18.43 -7.42
C ARG A 11 2.39 18.16 -6.29
N SER A 12 2.18 16.88 -6.00
CA SER A 12 1.52 16.49 -4.77
C SER A 12 2.47 16.73 -3.60
N PRO A 13 1.96 17.07 -2.42
CA PRO A 13 2.70 17.09 -1.15
C PRO A 13 3.45 15.80 -0.76
N PHE A 14 3.39 14.77 -1.59
CA PHE A 14 3.88 13.43 -1.30
C PHE A 14 4.64 12.82 -2.47
N ASP A 15 4.91 13.58 -3.53
CA ASP A 15 5.67 13.07 -4.68
C ASP A 15 7.07 12.58 -4.28
N ASP A 16 7.62 13.13 -3.20
CA ASP A 16 8.92 12.77 -2.64
C ASP A 16 8.82 11.86 -1.39
N LEU A 17 7.60 11.45 -1.01
CA LEU A 17 7.36 10.58 0.15
C LEU A 17 6.91 9.19 -0.28
N THR A 18 7.26 8.21 0.52
CA THR A 18 6.91 6.81 0.38
C THR A 18 6.15 6.33 1.62
N PRO A 19 5.41 5.22 1.55
CA PRO A 19 4.75 4.65 2.72
C PRO A 19 5.69 4.43 3.92
N ALA A 20 6.96 4.09 3.67
CA ALA A 20 7.96 3.88 4.72
C ALA A 20 8.27 5.15 5.53
N ASP A 21 8.15 6.34 4.94
CA ASP A 21 8.41 7.62 5.62
C ASP A 21 7.39 7.95 6.72
N PHE A 22 6.27 7.20 6.76
CA PHE A 22 5.24 7.33 7.78
C PHE A 22 5.37 6.28 8.89
N VAL A 23 6.44 5.50 8.90
CA VAL A 23 6.68 4.45 9.88
C VAL A 23 8.07 4.58 10.48
N GLU A 24 8.12 4.83 11.78
CA GLU A 24 9.34 4.69 12.56
C GLU A 24 9.65 3.19 12.77
N GLY A 25 10.81 2.77 12.27
CA GLY A 25 11.21 1.36 12.24
C GLY A 25 10.99 0.74 10.86
N ARG A 26 10.65 -0.56 10.82
CA ARG A 26 10.51 -1.30 9.56
C ARG A 26 9.05 -1.27 9.09
N TRP A 27 8.80 -0.72 7.91
CA TRP A 27 7.52 -0.91 7.22
C TRP A 27 7.23 -2.40 6.99
N PRO A 28 5.97 -2.88 7.17
CA PRO A 28 4.80 -2.17 7.70
C PRO A 28 4.66 -2.25 9.24
N HIS A 29 5.58 -2.88 9.97
CA HIS A 29 5.40 -3.24 11.39
C HIS A 29 5.75 -2.15 12.40
N GLY A 30 6.50 -1.13 12.02
CA GLY A 30 6.90 -0.04 12.91
C GLY A 30 5.75 0.86 13.38
N ARG A 31 6.09 1.89 14.17
CA ARG A 31 5.13 2.85 14.71
C ARG A 31 4.75 3.87 13.63
N LEU A 32 3.45 4.12 13.46
CA LEU A 32 3.00 5.20 12.57
C LEU A 32 3.41 6.57 13.13
N VAL A 33 4.05 7.37 12.27
CA VAL A 33 4.49 8.74 12.58
C VAL A 33 4.02 9.70 11.49
N VAL A 34 3.86 10.97 11.87
CA VAL A 34 3.56 12.04 10.92
C VAL A 34 4.87 12.69 10.52
N PRO A 35 5.24 12.74 9.23
CA PRO A 35 6.42 13.47 8.78
C PRO A 35 6.13 14.98 8.83
N GLU A 36 6.26 15.58 10.02
CA GLU A 36 5.86 16.97 10.30
C GLU A 36 6.53 17.99 9.38
N GLU A 37 7.81 17.79 9.04
CA GLU A 37 8.54 18.66 8.13
C GLU A 37 7.95 18.67 6.72
N ALA A 38 7.59 17.51 6.19
CA ALA A 38 6.93 17.41 4.89
C ALA A 38 5.55 18.07 4.94
N PHE A 39 4.75 17.78 5.97
CA PHE A 39 3.40 18.36 6.10
C PHE A 39 3.45 19.89 6.18
N ARG A 40 4.43 20.45 6.90
CA ARG A 40 4.70 21.90 6.96
C ARG A 40 5.13 22.45 5.62
N ARG A 41 6.09 21.81 4.94
CA ARG A 41 6.61 22.23 3.62
C ARG A 41 5.51 22.39 2.58
N TYR A 42 4.49 21.54 2.64
CA TYR A 42 3.40 21.53 1.68
C TYR A 42 2.13 22.26 2.12
N GLY A 43 2.14 22.88 3.30
CA GLY A 43 1.02 23.70 3.77
C GLY A 43 -0.31 22.93 3.90
N LEU A 44 -0.24 21.64 4.25
CA LEU A 44 -1.45 20.83 4.38
C LEU A 44 -2.32 21.33 5.52
N THR A 45 -3.63 21.43 5.27
CA THR A 45 -4.61 21.65 6.35
C THR A 45 -4.66 20.44 7.28
N ARG A 46 -5.11 20.64 8.52
CA ARG A 46 -5.30 19.56 9.50
C ARG A 46 -6.18 18.43 8.95
N THR A 47 -7.27 18.76 8.25
CA THR A 47 -8.19 17.78 7.66
C THR A 47 -7.52 16.95 6.57
N GLN A 48 -6.74 17.59 5.68
CA GLN A 48 -5.97 16.88 4.65
C GLN A 48 -4.94 15.95 5.28
N GLY A 49 -4.24 16.41 6.33
CA GLY A 49 -3.29 15.59 7.07
C GLY A 49 -3.96 14.36 7.71
N VAL A 50 -5.12 14.52 8.34
CA VAL A 50 -5.89 13.40 8.91
C VAL A 50 -6.32 12.41 7.82
N ALA A 51 -6.83 12.88 6.69
CA ALA A 51 -7.24 12.03 5.58
C ALA A 51 -6.04 11.21 5.04
N HIS A 52 -4.87 11.82 4.95
CA HIS A 52 -3.66 11.14 4.49
C HIS A 52 -3.16 10.10 5.49
N MET A 53 -3.14 10.42 6.78
CA MET A 53 -2.77 9.44 7.80
C MET A 53 -3.74 8.25 7.84
N ARG A 54 -5.02 8.46 7.50
CA ARG A 54 -5.97 7.35 7.31
C ARG A 54 -5.60 6.50 6.10
N ALA A 55 -5.33 7.12 4.95
CA ALA A 55 -4.91 6.39 3.76
C ALA A 55 -3.64 5.55 3.99
N VAL A 56 -2.63 6.11 4.67
CA VAL A 56 -1.41 5.40 5.08
C VAL A 56 -1.75 4.21 5.98
N ARG A 57 -2.64 4.41 6.96
CA ARG A 57 -3.07 3.34 7.89
C ARG A 57 -3.80 2.22 7.16
N ASP A 58 -4.70 2.55 6.24
CA ASP A 58 -5.46 1.58 5.47
C ASP A 58 -4.56 0.78 4.52
N LEU A 59 -3.55 1.46 3.94
CA LEU A 59 -2.51 0.83 3.15
C LEU A 59 -1.64 -0.10 4.01
N ARG A 60 -1.19 0.37 5.17
CA ARG A 60 -0.43 -0.45 6.14
C ARG A 60 -1.19 -1.70 6.52
N GLN A 61 -2.48 -1.57 6.82
CA GLN A 61 -3.33 -2.71 7.15
C GLN A 61 -3.44 -3.68 5.96
N LEU A 62 -3.55 -3.19 4.73
CA LEU A 62 -3.59 -4.04 3.54
C LEU A 62 -2.31 -4.89 3.40
N VAL A 63 -1.13 -4.30 3.66
CA VAL A 63 0.12 -5.05 3.62
C VAL A 63 0.16 -6.12 4.70
N LEU A 64 -0.29 -5.80 5.91
CA LEU A 64 -0.36 -6.76 7.02
C LEU A 64 -1.36 -7.90 6.73
N ASP A 65 -2.51 -7.58 6.15
CA ASP A 65 -3.51 -8.56 5.68
C ASP A 65 -2.91 -9.48 4.60
N TYR A 66 -2.19 -8.89 3.64
CA TYR A 66 -1.52 -9.62 2.57
C TYR A 66 -0.45 -10.59 3.10
N GLU A 67 0.42 -10.14 4.00
CA GLU A 67 1.46 -10.99 4.57
C GLU A 67 0.88 -12.16 5.37
N LYS A 68 -0.17 -11.89 6.17
CA LYS A 68 -0.89 -12.93 6.90
C LYS A 68 -1.57 -13.91 5.94
N TYR A 69 -2.20 -13.42 4.89
CA TYR A 69 -2.87 -14.27 3.89
C TYR A 69 -1.88 -15.23 3.22
N LEU A 70 -0.71 -14.74 2.78
CA LEU A 70 0.33 -15.60 2.22
C LEU A 70 0.79 -16.68 3.20
N GLN A 71 0.95 -16.31 4.47
CA GLN A 71 1.33 -17.25 5.53
C GLN A 71 0.26 -18.33 5.74
N VAL A 72 -1.00 -17.94 5.89
CA VAL A 72 -2.12 -18.87 6.14
C VAL A 72 -2.32 -19.82 4.96
N LYS A 73 -2.20 -19.33 3.74
CA LYS A 73 -2.37 -20.14 2.52
C LYS A 73 -1.12 -20.92 2.10
N GLY A 74 0.00 -20.73 2.78
CA GLY A 74 1.29 -21.31 2.36
C GLY A 74 1.71 -20.87 0.95
N ARG A 75 1.25 -19.71 0.47
CA ARG A 75 1.52 -19.22 -0.88
C ARG A 75 2.78 -18.37 -0.91
N THR A 76 3.60 -18.56 -1.93
CA THR A 76 4.66 -17.60 -2.24
C THR A 76 4.05 -16.35 -2.88
N GLN A 77 4.71 -15.20 -2.70
CA GLN A 77 4.34 -13.97 -3.41
C GLN A 77 4.31 -14.17 -4.94
N LYS A 78 5.21 -14.99 -5.50
CA LYS A 78 5.23 -15.29 -6.93
C LYS A 78 3.97 -16.04 -7.37
N ALA A 79 3.55 -17.05 -6.61
CA ALA A 79 2.34 -17.80 -6.90
C ALA A 79 1.09 -16.92 -6.82
N TYR A 80 0.99 -16.10 -5.77
CA TYR A 80 -0.12 -15.16 -5.65
C TYR A 80 -0.14 -14.13 -6.78
N ALA A 81 1.03 -13.57 -7.14
CA ALA A 81 1.15 -12.60 -8.22
C ALA A 81 0.63 -13.16 -9.57
N ALA A 82 0.97 -14.41 -9.87
CA ALA A 82 0.48 -15.11 -11.05
C ALA A 82 -1.04 -15.29 -11.02
N HIS A 83 -1.58 -15.74 -9.87
CA HIS A 83 -3.02 -15.96 -9.69
C HIS A 83 -3.86 -14.70 -9.92
N VAL A 84 -3.42 -13.54 -9.40
CA VAL A 84 -4.16 -12.28 -9.56
C VAL A 84 -3.71 -11.44 -10.76
N GLY A 85 -2.78 -11.93 -11.58
CA GLY A 85 -2.29 -11.23 -12.77
C GLY A 85 -1.56 -9.91 -12.48
N VAL A 86 -0.76 -9.84 -11.41
CA VAL A 86 0.02 -8.65 -11.05
C VAL A 86 1.53 -8.90 -11.07
N SER A 87 2.31 -7.84 -11.20
CA SER A 87 3.77 -7.94 -11.16
C SER A 87 4.28 -8.24 -9.76
N VAL A 88 5.17 -9.23 -9.64
CA VAL A 88 5.89 -9.54 -8.39
C VAL A 88 6.64 -8.32 -7.86
N ASN A 89 7.25 -7.51 -8.74
CA ASN A 89 7.99 -6.32 -8.34
C ASN A 89 7.08 -5.27 -7.70
N ARG A 90 5.83 -5.15 -8.16
CA ARG A 90 4.85 -4.24 -7.56
C ARG A 90 4.45 -4.69 -6.15
N LEU A 91 4.30 -6.00 -5.95
CA LEU A 91 4.05 -6.57 -4.62
C LEU A 91 5.26 -6.41 -3.69
N SER A 92 6.48 -6.58 -4.21
CA SER A 92 7.71 -6.31 -3.45
C SER A 92 7.80 -4.86 -3.01
N ALA A 93 7.58 -3.91 -3.94
CA ALA A 93 7.62 -2.47 -3.64
C ALA A 93 6.58 -2.07 -2.59
N LEU A 94 5.38 -2.66 -2.65
CA LEU A 94 4.34 -2.50 -1.65
C LEU A 94 4.79 -3.01 -0.27
N ARG A 95 5.39 -4.22 -0.21
CA ARG A 95 5.87 -4.83 1.04
C ARG A 95 7.09 -4.12 1.62
N SER A 96 7.94 -3.52 0.79
CA SER A 96 9.08 -2.71 1.23
C SER A 96 8.69 -1.27 1.53
N GLY A 97 7.51 -0.82 1.10
CA GLY A 97 7.05 0.56 1.27
C GLY A 97 7.87 1.56 0.47
N THR A 98 8.56 1.12 -0.59
CA THR A 98 9.50 1.96 -1.38
C THR A 98 8.81 2.83 -2.42
N SER A 99 7.53 2.57 -2.70
CA SER A 99 6.70 3.43 -3.55
C SER A 99 5.22 3.27 -3.24
N TRP A 100 4.43 4.29 -3.58
CA TRP A 100 2.99 4.20 -3.48
C TRP A 100 2.42 3.21 -4.50
N PRO A 101 1.52 2.29 -4.09
CA PRO A 101 0.86 1.41 -5.04
C PRO A 101 -0.13 2.21 -5.89
N SER A 102 -0.38 1.71 -7.10
CA SER A 102 -1.51 2.23 -7.88
C SER A 102 -2.83 1.86 -7.24
N TRP A 103 -3.86 2.69 -7.42
CA TRP A 103 -5.22 2.41 -6.95
C TRP A 103 -5.73 1.06 -7.47
N ARG A 104 -5.35 0.67 -8.70
CA ARG A 104 -5.70 -0.62 -9.30
C ARG A 104 -5.11 -1.79 -8.50
N LEU A 105 -3.85 -1.68 -8.06
CA LEU A 105 -3.23 -2.70 -7.22
C LEU A 105 -3.96 -2.79 -5.87
N VAL A 106 -4.25 -1.64 -5.24
CA VAL A 106 -5.02 -1.61 -3.98
C VAL A 106 -6.37 -2.29 -4.14
N GLY A 107 -7.10 -2.01 -5.22
CA GLY A 107 -8.39 -2.63 -5.51
C GLY A 107 -8.32 -4.14 -5.69
N ILE A 108 -7.36 -4.65 -6.48
CA ILE A 108 -7.13 -6.09 -6.67
C ILE A 108 -6.84 -6.78 -5.34
N LEU A 109 -5.93 -6.22 -4.55
CA LEU A 109 -5.55 -6.79 -3.26
C LEU A 109 -6.75 -6.79 -2.31
N ARG A 110 -7.50 -5.69 -2.20
CA ARG A 110 -8.68 -5.63 -1.33
C ARG A 110 -9.83 -6.54 -1.77
N ALA A 111 -9.94 -6.84 -3.06
CA ALA A 111 -10.94 -7.76 -3.58
C ALA A 111 -10.59 -9.25 -3.35
N THR A 112 -9.31 -9.57 -3.14
CA THR A 112 -8.82 -10.96 -3.10
C THR A 112 -8.17 -11.36 -1.78
N ILE A 113 -7.83 -10.39 -0.92
CA ILE A 113 -7.21 -10.62 0.37
C ILE A 113 -8.22 -10.28 1.48
N PRO A 114 -8.65 -11.28 2.27
CA PRO A 114 -9.44 -11.04 3.46
C PRO A 114 -8.67 -10.22 4.50
N THR A 115 -9.39 -9.49 5.34
CA THR A 115 -8.77 -8.76 6.45
C THR A 115 -8.18 -9.73 7.48
N GLN A 116 -7.16 -9.31 8.25
CA GLN A 116 -6.60 -10.13 9.33
C GLN A 116 -7.66 -10.65 10.29
N ALA A 117 -8.63 -9.82 10.66
CA ALA A 117 -9.72 -10.24 11.54
C ALA A 117 -10.54 -11.40 10.96
N VAL A 118 -10.72 -11.44 9.63
CA VAL A 118 -11.40 -12.53 8.93
C VAL A 118 -10.50 -13.79 8.88
N LEU A 119 -9.21 -13.61 8.59
CA LEU A 119 -8.23 -14.69 8.56
C LEU A 119 -8.05 -15.36 9.93
N ASP A 120 -8.01 -14.58 11.01
CA ASP A 120 -7.84 -15.08 12.38
C ASP A 120 -9.07 -15.86 12.87
N ARG A 121 -10.26 -15.61 12.31
CA ARG A 121 -11.47 -16.41 12.55
C ARG A 121 -11.55 -17.67 11.69
N GLY A 122 -10.63 -17.87 10.74
CA GLY A 122 -10.66 -19.00 9.80
C GLY A 122 -11.74 -18.87 8.72
N GLU A 123 -12.35 -17.70 8.56
CA GLU A 123 -13.44 -17.44 7.62
C GLU A 123 -12.87 -17.09 6.24
N LEU A 124 -12.38 -18.08 5.50
CA LEU A 124 -11.95 -17.88 4.11
C LEU A 124 -13.18 -17.86 3.18
N ALA A 125 -14.01 -16.83 3.30
CA ALA A 125 -15.21 -16.67 2.48
C ALA A 125 -14.84 -16.26 1.05
N GLY A 126 -15.26 -17.04 0.06
CA GLY A 126 -15.39 -16.58 -1.34
C GLY A 126 -14.24 -16.89 -2.30
N GLU A 127 -13.33 -17.82 -1.97
CA GLU A 127 -12.36 -18.26 -2.98
C GLU A 127 -13.07 -19.10 -4.05
N LEU A 128 -12.96 -18.66 -5.31
CA LEU A 128 -13.10 -19.55 -6.46
C LEU A 128 -12.09 -20.71 -6.27
N PRO A 129 -12.50 -21.95 -6.58
CA PRO A 129 -11.65 -23.11 -6.35
C PRO A 129 -10.28 -22.91 -6.98
N ASP A 130 -9.25 -23.36 -6.27
CA ASP A 130 -7.93 -23.51 -6.87
C ASP A 130 -8.08 -24.43 -8.09
N ASP A 131 -7.81 -23.90 -9.28
CA ASP A 131 -7.80 -24.71 -10.50
C ASP A 131 -6.86 -25.90 -10.26
N ALA A 132 -7.47 -27.10 -10.26
CA ALA A 132 -6.84 -28.39 -10.06
C ALA A 132 -6.01 -28.83 -11.27
#